data_AF-A0A397UFQ4-F1
#
_entry.id   AF-A0A397UFQ4-F1
#
_cell.length_a   1.000
_cell.length_b   1.000
_cell.length_c   1.000
_cell.angle_alpha   90.00
_cell.angle_beta   90.00
_cell.angle_gamma   90.00
#
_symmetry.space_group_name_H-M   'P 1'
#
loop_
_entity.id
_entity.type
_entity.pdbx_description
1 polymer ?
#
loop_
_entity_poly.entity_id
_entity_poly.type
_entity_poly.pdbx_seq_one_letter_code
_entity_poly.pdbx_strand_id
1 'polypeptide(L)'
;MNFKLIVYKYFNLSFNNIPKEINQFVPLLGPLYISLNIQETCIIKFYPFFNELYKDIFNKKNLIAKPKPWQINLLLYIAHSRWIKIKFKVLKAFQNSKNSSFYSILNLLYDIIPSTLDIYTNLFKNNHFEHYYETIFQL
;
A
#
# COMPACT_ATOMS: atom_id res chain seq x y z
N MET A 1 22.44 -5.22 -12.41
CA MET A 1 21.67 -6.03 -11.44
C MET A 1 20.36 -5.30 -11.15
N ASN A 2 19.22 -5.87 -11.54
CA ASN A 2 17.94 -5.15 -11.55
C ASN A 2 17.23 -5.37 -10.20
N PHE A 3 17.43 -4.48 -9.23
CA PHE A 3 16.97 -4.64 -7.83
C PHE A 3 15.46 -4.85 -7.70
N LYS A 4 14.67 -4.37 -8.67
CA LYS A 4 13.23 -4.68 -8.78
C LYS A 4 12.93 -6.18 -8.81
N LEU A 5 13.75 -6.98 -9.51
CA LEU A 5 13.58 -8.44 -9.61
C LEU A 5 13.93 -9.17 -8.31
N ILE A 6 14.87 -8.64 -7.52
CA ILE A 6 15.25 -9.23 -6.23
C ILE A 6 14.13 -9.03 -5.23
N VAL A 7 13.63 -7.80 -5.10
CA VAL A 7 12.50 -7.48 -4.22
C VAL A 7 11.27 -8.30 -4.61
N TYR A 8 10.94 -8.40 -5.91
CA TYR A 8 9.82 -9.22 -6.38
C TYR A 8 10.00 -10.73 -6.12
N LYS A 9 11.22 -11.26 -6.15
CA LYS A 9 11.49 -12.68 -5.91
C LYS A 9 11.27 -13.08 -4.45
N TYR A 10 11.36 -12.13 -3.52
CA TYR A 10 11.35 -12.39 -2.08
C TYR A 10 10.14 -11.83 -1.33
N PHE A 11 9.33 -10.97 -1.96
CA PHE A 11 8.02 -10.51 -1.45
C PHE A 11 6.97 -11.63 -1.29
N ASN A 12 7.22 -12.83 -1.84
CA ASN A 12 6.32 -14.00 -1.73
C ASN A 12 6.77 -15.03 -0.68
N LEU A 13 7.72 -14.72 0.20
CA LEU A 13 8.14 -15.64 1.25
C LEU A 13 7.31 -15.46 2.53
N SER A 14 6.82 -16.57 3.09
CA SER A 14 6.28 -16.60 4.45
C SER A 14 7.33 -16.08 5.44
N PHE A 15 6.91 -15.28 6.42
CA PHE A 15 7.77 -14.60 7.41
C PHE A 15 8.88 -15.50 8.02
N ASN A 16 8.57 -16.78 8.22
CA ASN A 16 9.51 -17.75 8.80
C ASN A 16 10.70 -18.14 7.90
N ASN A 17 10.71 -17.75 6.62
CA ASN A 17 11.72 -18.15 5.64
C ASN A 17 12.48 -16.98 5.01
N ILE A 18 12.44 -15.78 5.60
CA ILE A 18 13.18 -14.62 5.09
C ILE A 18 14.70 -14.89 5.25
N PRO A 19 15.48 -14.95 4.15
CA PRO A 19 16.92 -15.14 4.22
C PRO A 19 17.60 -14.00 5.00
N LYS A 20 18.61 -14.32 5.82
CA LYS A 20 19.32 -13.34 6.66
C LYS A 20 19.89 -12.18 5.87
N GLU A 21 20.23 -12.41 4.61
CA GLU A 21 20.74 -11.42 3.67
C GLU A 21 19.70 -10.31 3.43
N ILE A 22 18.40 -10.65 3.38
CA ILE A 22 17.33 -9.67 3.15
C ILE A 22 17.13 -8.75 4.35
N ASN A 23 17.21 -9.30 5.56
CA ASN A 23 17.18 -8.50 6.79
C ASN A 23 18.33 -7.48 6.85
N GLN A 24 19.46 -7.77 6.21
CA GLN A 24 20.58 -6.83 6.10
C GLN A 24 20.38 -5.77 5.01
N PHE A 25 19.58 -6.05 3.97
CA PHE A 25 19.33 -5.11 2.87
C PHE A 25 18.28 -4.04 3.19
N VAL A 26 17.25 -4.36 4.00
CA VAL A 26 16.19 -3.40 4.36
C VAL A 26 16.77 -2.14 5.04
N PRO A 27 17.70 -2.25 6.01
CA PRO A 27 18.41 -1.09 6.56
C PRO A 27 19.20 -0.27 5.52
N LEU A 28 19.68 -0.89 4.44
CA LEU A 28 20.57 -0.27 3.45
C LEU A 28 19.83 0.63 2.44
N LEU A 29 18.56 0.32 2.14
CA LEU A 29 17.75 1.06 1.16
C LEU A 29 17.24 2.40 1.69
N GLY A 30 17.22 2.58 3.01
CA GLY A 30 16.64 3.73 3.65
C GLY A 30 15.10 3.62 3.77
N PRO A 31 14.54 3.89 4.96
CA PRO A 31 13.12 3.66 5.25
C PRO A 31 12.17 4.55 4.44
N LEU A 32 12.61 5.77 4.10
CA LEU A 32 11.84 6.68 3.24
C LEU A 32 11.73 6.14 1.81
N TYR A 33 12.83 5.61 1.27
CA TYR A 33 12.84 5.04 -0.08
C TYR A 33 11.91 3.82 -0.18
N ILE A 34 11.94 2.95 0.84
CA ILE A 34 11.04 1.80 0.93
C ILE A 34 9.57 2.26 0.95
N SER A 35 9.23 3.24 1.79
CA SER A 35 7.86 3.76 1.87
C SER A 35 7.38 4.36 0.55
N LEU A 36 8.21 5.18 -0.12
CA LEU A 36 7.86 5.75 -1.43
C LEU A 36 7.64 4.67 -2.49
N ASN A 37 8.47 3.62 -2.52
CA ASN A 37 8.33 2.52 -3.47
C ASN A 37 7.06 1.70 -3.23
N ILE A 38 6.72 1.43 -1.96
CA ILE A 38 5.50 0.70 -1.61
C ILE A 38 4.27 1.54 -1.97
N GLN A 39 4.29 2.84 -1.71
CA GLN A 39 3.23 3.78 -2.11
C GLN A 39 3.02 3.80 -3.63
N GLU A 40 4.09 3.89 -4.42
CA GLU A 40 4.01 3.80 -5.88
C GLU A 40 3.47 2.44 -6.33
N THR A 41 3.93 1.35 -5.73
CA THR A 41 3.49 -0.02 -6.04
C THR A 41 2.00 -0.22 -5.74
N CYS A 42 1.51 0.33 -4.63
CA CYS A 42 0.08 0.31 -4.26
C CYS A 42 -0.78 0.98 -5.34
N ILE A 43 -0.41 2.18 -5.79
CA ILE A 43 -1.13 2.89 -6.85
C ILE A 43 -1.14 2.10 -8.16
N ILE A 44 0.01 1.53 -8.56
CA ILE A 44 0.11 0.77 -9.82
C ILE A 44 -0.71 -0.52 -9.76
N LYS A 45 -0.62 -1.29 -8.66
CA LYS A 45 -1.32 -2.58 -8.49
C LYS A 45 -2.84 -2.40 -8.47
N PHE A 46 -3.32 -1.28 -7.92
CA PHE A 46 -4.74 -0.96 -7.83
C PHE A 46 -5.12 0.24 -8.69
N TYR A 47 -4.44 0.41 -9.83
CA TYR A 47 -4.64 1.55 -10.72
C TYR A 47 -6.11 1.78 -11.11
N PRO A 48 -6.93 0.76 -11.45
CA PRO A 48 -8.34 0.99 -11.77
C PRO A 48 -9.10 1.72 -10.64
N PHE A 49 -8.89 1.32 -9.39
CA PHE A 49 -9.52 1.96 -8.23
C PHE A 49 -9.04 3.41 -8.08
N PHE A 50 -7.73 3.65 -8.12
CA PHE A 50 -7.17 4.99 -7.93
C PHE A 50 -7.47 5.92 -9.11
N ASN A 51 -7.64 5.39 -10.31
CA ASN A 51 -8.05 6.15 -11.48
C ASN A 51 -9.49 6.65 -11.36
N GLU A 52 -10.42 5.81 -10.90
CA GLU A 52 -11.81 6.24 -10.64
C GLU A 52 -11.86 7.25 -9.49
N LEU A 53 -11.14 6.99 -8.39
CA LEU A 53 -11.03 7.95 -7.28
C LEU A 53 -10.49 9.31 -7.74
N TYR A 54 -9.46 9.32 -8.60
CA TYR A 54 -8.87 10.54 -9.14
C TYR A 54 -9.85 11.32 -10.03
N LYS A 55 -10.58 10.64 -10.91
CA LYS A 55 -11.60 11.28 -11.76
C LYS A 55 -12.68 11.94 -10.91
N ASP A 56 -13.17 11.22 -9.90
CA ASP A 56 -14.22 11.71 -9.01
C ASP A 56 -13.80 12.95 -8.21
N ILE A 57 -12.55 13.00 -7.73
CA ILE A 57 -12.06 14.13 -6.92
C ILE A 57 -11.77 15.36 -7.76
N PHE A 58 -11.18 15.18 -8.95
CA PHE A 58 -10.64 16.29 -9.72
C PHE A 58 -11.46 16.68 -10.94
N ASN A 59 -12.55 15.97 -11.25
CA ASN A 59 -13.31 16.11 -12.49
C ASN A 59 -12.38 16.12 -13.73
N LYS A 60 -11.32 15.31 -13.68
CA LYS A 60 -10.27 15.24 -14.69
C LYS A 60 -10.37 13.95 -15.51
N LYS A 61 -9.64 13.93 -16.63
CA LYS A 61 -9.34 12.69 -17.36
C LYS A 61 -8.52 11.73 -16.50
N ASN A 62 -8.23 10.55 -17.03
CA ASN A 62 -7.49 9.47 -16.38
C ASN A 62 -6.26 9.97 -15.60
N LEU A 63 -6.00 9.31 -14.48
CA LEU A 63 -4.75 9.42 -13.74
C LEU A 63 -3.58 9.14 -14.69
N ILE A 64 -2.47 9.86 -14.55
CA ILE A 64 -1.29 9.60 -15.36
C ILE A 64 -0.68 8.27 -14.89
N ALA A 65 -0.20 7.42 -15.82
CA ALA A 65 0.35 6.10 -15.50
C ALA A 65 1.45 6.11 -14.43
N LYS A 66 2.19 7.22 -14.31
CA LYS A 66 3.17 7.47 -13.26
C LYS A 66 2.91 8.80 -12.56
N PRO A 67 2.07 8.83 -11.51
CA PRO A 67 1.75 10.06 -10.80
C PRO A 67 2.96 10.59 -10.03
N LYS A 68 2.97 11.89 -9.76
CA LYS A 68 4.00 12.50 -8.90
C LYS A 68 3.83 12.01 -7.44
N PRO A 69 4.90 11.95 -6.62
CA PRO A 69 4.81 11.48 -5.23
C PRO A 69 3.73 12.18 -4.38
N TRP A 70 3.55 13.49 -4.56
CA TRP A 70 2.50 14.23 -3.84
C TRP A 70 1.09 13.80 -4.28
N GLN A 71 0.88 13.40 -5.53
CA GLN A 71 -0.40 12.90 -6.02
C GLN A 71 -0.70 11.52 -5.46
N ILE A 72 0.32 10.66 -5.38
CA ILE A 72 0.24 9.33 -4.75
C ILE A 72 -0.18 9.49 -3.29
N ASN A 73 0.54 10.30 -2.51
CA ASN A 73 0.22 10.53 -1.10
C ASN A 73 -1.17 11.13 -0.91
N LEU A 74 -1.57 12.08 -1.76
CA LEU A 74 -2.90 12.68 -1.69
C LEU A 74 -4.01 11.64 -1.93
N LEU A 75 -3.86 10.79 -2.94
CA LEU A 75 -4.84 9.75 -3.25
C LEU A 75 -4.94 8.70 -2.15
N LEU A 76 -3.80 8.24 -1.61
CA LEU A 76 -3.79 7.29 -0.49
C LEU A 76 -4.46 7.89 0.75
N TYR A 77 -4.14 9.15 1.08
CA TYR A 77 -4.73 9.83 2.22
C TYR A 77 -6.24 10.06 2.06
N ILE A 78 -6.69 10.44 0.86
CA ILE A 78 -8.13 10.60 0.59
C ILE A 78 -8.83 9.25 0.66
N ALA A 79 -8.29 8.19 0.04
CA ALA A 79 -8.86 6.86 0.09
C ALA A 79 -9.02 6.38 1.55
N HIS A 80 -7.96 6.49 2.36
CA HIS A 80 -7.97 6.12 3.77
C HIS A 80 -9.00 6.94 4.58
N SER A 81 -8.93 8.27 4.48
CA SER A 81 -9.78 9.17 5.27
C SER A 81 -11.26 9.06 4.89
N ARG A 82 -11.59 8.78 3.62
CA ARG A 82 -12.96 8.51 3.19
C ARG A 82 -13.42 7.14 3.65
N TRP A 83 -12.56 6.12 3.51
CA TRP A 83 -12.87 4.76 3.94
C TRP A 83 -13.29 4.70 5.41
N ILE A 84 -12.51 5.30 6.30
CA ILE A 84 -12.83 5.36 7.74
C ILE A 84 -14.26 5.88 8.00
N LYS A 85 -14.72 6.86 7.21
CA LYS A 85 -16.05 7.47 7.35
C LYS A 85 -17.18 6.58 6.84
N ILE A 86 -16.95 5.76 5.81
CA ILE A 86 -18.00 5.00 5.13
C ILE A 86 -17.98 3.49 5.40
N LYS A 87 -16.89 2.97 6.00
CA LYS A 87 -16.64 1.52 6.15
C LYS A 87 -17.82 0.75 6.72
N PHE A 88 -18.46 1.26 7.76
CA PHE A 88 -19.60 0.60 8.40
C PHE A 88 -20.81 0.46 7.47
N LYS A 89 -21.09 1.49 6.67
CA LYS A 89 -22.21 1.47 5.71
C LYS A 89 -21.92 0.48 4.56
N VAL A 90 -20.68 0.50 4.06
CA VAL A 90 -20.26 -0.40 2.97
C VAL A 90 -20.27 -1.86 3.45
N LEU A 91 -19.67 -2.18 4.60
CA LEU A 91 -19.65 -3.54 5.13
C LEU A 91 -21.06 -4.08 5.37
N LYS A 92 -21.98 -3.25 5.90
CA LYS A 92 -23.37 -3.66 6.09
C LYS A 92 -24.09 -3.93 4.76
N ALA A 93 -23.86 -3.10 3.75
CA ALA A 93 -24.48 -3.26 2.43
C ALA A 93 -23.97 -4.50 1.68
N PHE A 94 -22.71 -4.88 1.90
CA PHE A 94 -22.02 -5.94 1.17
C PHE A 94 -21.71 -7.18 2.01
N GLN A 95 -22.31 -7.31 3.20
CA GLN A 95 -22.02 -8.38 4.18
C GLN A 95 -22.12 -9.80 3.61
N ASN A 96 -23.01 -10.01 2.63
CA ASN A 96 -23.25 -11.31 2.00
C ASN A 96 -22.67 -11.42 0.59
N SER A 97 -21.85 -10.46 0.18
CA SER A 97 -21.28 -10.46 -1.16
C SER A 97 -20.24 -11.59 -1.31
N LYS A 98 -20.36 -12.37 -2.39
CA LYS A 98 -19.39 -13.41 -2.76
C LYS A 98 -18.42 -12.94 -3.85
N ASN A 99 -18.40 -11.65 -4.14
CA ASN A 99 -17.61 -11.10 -5.23
C ASN A 99 -16.14 -10.96 -4.80
N SER A 100 -15.24 -11.71 -5.43
CA SER A 100 -13.80 -11.65 -5.17
C SER A 100 -13.22 -10.24 -5.35
N SER A 101 -13.75 -9.47 -6.30
CA SER A 101 -13.33 -8.09 -6.55
C SER A 101 -13.63 -7.17 -5.35
N PHE A 102 -14.74 -7.43 -4.65
CA PHE A 102 -15.09 -6.69 -3.44
C PHE A 102 -14.10 -6.98 -2.31
N TYR A 103 -13.73 -8.25 -2.10
CA TYR A 103 -12.72 -8.61 -1.10
C TYR A 103 -11.34 -8.00 -1.41
N SER A 104 -10.95 -7.96 -2.69
CA SER A 104 -9.70 -7.29 -3.10
C SER A 104 -9.70 -5.80 -2.78
N ILE A 105 -10.81 -5.10 -3.01
CA ILE A 105 -10.96 -3.68 -2.66
C ILE A 105 -11.02 -3.49 -1.14
N LEU A 106 -11.70 -4.39 -0.41
CA LEU A 106 -11.70 -4.35 1.05
C LEU A 106 -10.29 -4.50 1.61
N ASN A 107 -9.52 -5.50 1.16
CA ASN A 107 -8.13 -5.70 1.58
C ASN A 107 -7.25 -4.49 1.26
N LEU A 108 -7.46 -3.85 0.09
CA LEU A 108 -6.81 -2.58 -0.24
C LEU A 108 -7.09 -1.50 0.82
N LEU A 109 -8.36 -1.30 1.16
CA LEU A 109 -8.80 -0.20 2.02
C LEU A 109 -8.54 -0.46 3.51
N TYR A 110 -8.63 -1.71 3.96
CA TYR A 110 -8.43 -2.11 5.36
C TYR A 110 -6.96 -2.26 5.73
N ASP A 111 -6.17 -2.89 4.87
CA ASP A 111 -4.85 -3.38 5.26
C ASP A 111 -3.75 -2.69 4.46
N ILE A 112 -3.85 -2.68 3.13
CA ILE A 112 -2.76 -2.21 2.27
C ILE A 112 -2.54 -0.70 2.42
N ILE A 113 -3.58 0.13 2.26
CA ILE A 113 -3.44 1.59 2.30
C ILE A 113 -2.95 2.08 3.67
N PRO A 114 -3.55 1.67 4.81
CA PRO A 114 -3.08 2.11 6.12
C PRO A 114 -1.62 1.70 6.37
N SER A 115 -1.28 0.45 6.09
CA SER A 115 0.09 -0.07 6.24
C SER A 115 1.09 0.74 5.40
N THR A 116 0.73 1.04 4.15
CA THR A 116 1.54 1.83 3.22
C THR A 116 1.79 3.27 3.71
N LEU A 117 0.81 3.87 4.40
CA LEU A 117 0.95 5.20 5.01
C LEU A 117 1.78 5.15 6.30
N ASP A 118 1.64 4.09 7.08
CA ASP A 118 2.21 3.96 8.42
C ASP A 118 3.70 3.57 8.45
N ILE A 119 4.19 2.80 7.47
CA ILE A 119 5.58 2.28 7.41
C ILE A 119 6.62 3.33 7.81
N TYR A 120 6.62 4.49 7.14
CA TYR A 120 7.59 5.53 7.45
C TYR A 120 7.09 6.50 8.53
N THR A 121 5.82 6.87 8.49
CA THR A 121 5.30 7.98 9.29
C THR A 121 5.09 7.61 10.75
N ASN A 122 4.66 6.37 11.01
CA ASN A 122 4.33 5.87 12.34
C ASN A 122 5.35 4.83 12.82
N LEU A 123 5.66 3.81 12.00
CA LEU A 123 6.48 2.69 12.47
C LEU A 123 7.96 3.07 12.58
N PHE A 124 8.58 3.51 11.49
CA PHE A 124 10.00 3.87 11.50
C PHE A 124 10.30 5.08 12.39
N LYS A 125 9.53 6.18 12.23
CA LYS A 125 9.78 7.43 12.98
C LYS A 125 9.61 7.29 14.49
N ASN A 126 8.75 6.40 14.96
CA ASN A 126 8.53 6.16 16.38
C ASN A 126 9.35 4.95 16.92
N ASN A 127 10.35 4.48 16.15
CA ASN A 127 11.23 3.37 16.53
C ASN A 127 10.51 2.02 16.75
N HIS A 128 9.35 1.79 16.13
CA HIS A 128 8.63 0.51 16.16
C HIS A 128 9.18 -0.46 15.10
N PHE A 129 10.47 -0.81 15.21
CA PHE A 129 11.19 -1.53 14.15
C PHE A 129 10.67 -2.94 13.87
N GLU A 130 10.28 -3.71 14.88
CA GLU A 130 9.68 -5.05 14.68
C GLU A 130 8.45 -4.97 13.77
N HIS A 131 7.51 -4.09 14.10
CA HIS A 131 6.28 -3.91 13.32
C HIS A 131 6.57 -3.31 11.95
N TYR A 132 7.60 -2.46 11.83
CA TYR A 132 8.07 -1.92 10.55
C TYR A 132 8.52 -3.04 9.62
N TYR A 133 9.34 -4.00 10.09
CA TYR A 133 9.79 -5.13 9.30
C TYR A 133 8.61 -6.04 8.92
N GLU A 134 7.77 -6.41 9.90
CA GLU A 134 6.55 -7.20 9.66
C GLU A 134 5.68 -6.59 8.57
N THR A 135 5.41 -5.29 8.64
CA THR A 135 4.58 -4.59 7.67
C THR A 135 5.19 -4.59 6.27
N ILE A 136 6.51 -4.39 6.15
CA ILE A 136 7.20 -4.42 4.86
C ILE A 136 7.12 -5.79 4.20
N PHE A 137 7.25 -6.87 4.97
CA PHE A 137 7.23 -8.24 4.45
C PHE A 137 5.83 -8.74 4.11
N GLN A 138 4.76 -8.10 4.60
CA GLN A 138 3.37 -8.47 4.31
C GLN A 138 2.77 -7.76 3.09
N LEU A 139 3.31 -6.60 2.70
CA LEU A 139 2.83 -5.80 1.55
C LEU A 139 3.33 -6.34 0.22
#